data_AF-A0A920KUN2-F1
#
_entry.id   AF-A0A920KUN2-F1
#
_cell.length_a   1.000
_cell.length_b   1.000
_cell.length_c   1.000
_cell.angle_alpha   90.00
_cell.angle_beta   90.00
_cell.angle_gamma   90.00
#
_symmetry.space_group_name_H-M   'P 1'
#
loop_
_entity.id
_entity.type
_entity.pdbx_description
1 polymer ?
#
loop_
_entity_poly.entity_id
_entity_poly.type
_entity_poly.pdbx_seq_one_letter_code
_entity_poly.pdbx_strand_id
1 'polypeptide(L)'
;MAHVLWLLVELQLSKAVDKVIEKGKIIAAHMMEAAETDLEFKDGKFTVAGTDKEKSFGEIALSAYVPHNFPHDKLEPGLEETAFYDPLNFTYPAGTHICEVEIDPATGVVDIVDWAACDDFGNLSIL
;
A
#
# COMPACT_ATOMS: atom_id res chain seq x y z
N MET A 1 -11.16 11.87 15.79
CA MET A 1 -11.47 12.09 14.35
C MET A 1 -10.25 12.03 13.43
N ALA A 2 -9.06 12.52 13.82
CA ALA A 2 -7.89 12.54 12.94
C ALA A 2 -7.34 11.16 12.52
N HIS A 3 -7.43 10.12 13.37
CA HIS A 3 -6.89 8.78 13.04
C HIS A 3 -7.68 8.04 11.94
N VAL A 4 -9.00 8.25 11.84
CA VAL A 4 -9.82 7.56 10.83
C VAL A 4 -9.51 8.10 9.43
N LEU A 5 -9.23 9.40 9.32
CA LEU A 5 -8.91 10.02 8.03
C LEU A 5 -7.60 9.49 7.44
N TRP A 6 -6.61 9.18 8.28
CA TRP A 6 -5.32 8.63 7.84
C TRP A 6 -5.45 7.25 7.20
N LEU A 7 -6.24 6.35 7.81
CA LEU A 7 -6.48 5.01 7.25
C LEU A 7 -7.16 5.08 5.87
N LEU A 8 -8.10 6.02 5.69
CA LEU A 8 -8.79 6.20 4.41
C LEU A 8 -7.83 6.63 3.30
N VAL A 9 -6.90 7.54 3.62
CA VAL A 9 -5.87 8.00 2.69
C VAL A 9 -4.94 6.85 2.27
N GLU A 10 -4.55 6.00 3.21
CA GLU A 10 -3.72 4.83 2.91
C GLU A 10 -4.43 3.82 2.02
N LEU A 11 -5.70 3.50 2.32
CA LEU A 11 -6.48 2.54 1.54
C LEU A 11 -6.75 3.02 0.10
N GLN A 12 -7.03 4.32 -0.09
CA GLN A 12 -7.14 4.86 -1.45
C GLN A 12 -5.79 4.87 -2.17
N LEU A 13 -4.68 5.12 -1.47
CA LEU A 13 -3.34 5.10 -2.06
C LEU A 13 -2.98 3.69 -2.53
N SER A 14 -3.20 2.67 -1.70
CA SER A 14 -3.00 1.27 -2.07
C SER A 14 -3.81 0.92 -3.32
N LYS A 15 -5.09 1.30 -3.38
CA LYS A 15 -5.93 1.06 -4.56
C LYS A 15 -5.44 1.78 -5.81
N ALA A 16 -4.95 3.01 -5.68
CA ALA A 16 -4.39 3.74 -6.80
C ALA A 16 -3.11 3.07 -7.31
N VAL A 17 -2.24 2.62 -6.39
CA VAL A 17 -1.02 1.87 -6.73
C VAL A 17 -1.34 0.57 -7.45
N ASP A 18 -2.34 -0.19 -7.00
CA ASP A 18 -2.78 -1.42 -7.67
C ASP A 18 -3.19 -1.14 -9.13
N LYS A 19 -3.97 -0.07 -9.36
CA LYS A 19 -4.34 0.34 -10.72
C LYS A 19 -3.14 0.73 -11.58
N VAL A 20 -2.17 1.45 -11.00
CA VAL A 20 -0.91 1.79 -11.69
C VAL A 20 -0.14 0.54 -12.07
N ILE A 21 -0.07 -0.46 -11.18
CA ILE A 21 0.59 -1.74 -11.44
C ILE A 21 -0.13 -2.48 -12.58
N GLU A 22 -1.46 -2.55 -12.58
CA GLU A 22 -2.23 -3.18 -13.65
C GLU A 22 -2.01 -2.48 -15.00
N LYS A 23 -2.04 -1.14 -15.04
CA LYS A 23 -1.68 -0.38 -16.25
C LYS A 23 -0.25 -0.67 -16.69
N GLY A 24 0.68 -0.75 -15.73
CA GLY A 24 2.07 -1.12 -15.96
C GLY A 24 2.24 -2.51 -16.56
N LYS A 25 1.44 -3.50 -16.13
CA LYS A 25 1.46 -4.86 -16.70
C LYS A 25 1.06 -4.87 -18.18
N ILE A 26 0.08 -4.07 -18.59
CA ILE A 26 -0.33 -3.95 -20.00
C ILE A 26 0.81 -3.40 -20.85
N ILE A 27 1.50 -2.36 -20.36
CA ILE A 27 2.66 -1.76 -21.04
C ILE A 27 3.82 -2.76 -21.10
N ALA A 28 4.11 -3.44 -19.99
CA ALA A 28 5.16 -4.44 -19.89
C ALA A 28 4.91 -5.64 -20.83
N ALA A 29 3.66 -6.11 -20.90
CA ALA A 29 3.23 -7.16 -21.81
C ALA A 29 3.47 -6.77 -23.28
N HIS A 30 3.15 -5.54 -23.67
CA HIS A 30 3.45 -5.02 -24.99
C HIS A 30 4.96 -4.97 -25.26
N MET A 31 5.74 -4.43 -24.32
CA MET A 31 7.19 -4.28 -24.48
C MET A 31 7.95 -5.62 -24.52
N MET A 32 7.44 -6.66 -23.86
CA MET A 32 8.07 -7.98 -23.77
C MET A 32 7.45 -9.03 -24.69
N GLU A 33 6.44 -8.64 -25.48
CA GLU A 33 5.67 -9.50 -26.38
C GLU A 33 5.11 -10.73 -25.65
N ALA A 34 4.47 -10.48 -24.50
CA ALA A 34 3.89 -11.50 -23.63
C ALA A 34 2.39 -11.25 -23.39
N ALA A 35 1.67 -12.25 -22.90
CA ALA A 35 0.28 -12.07 -22.50
C ALA A 35 0.20 -11.35 -21.14
N GLU A 36 -0.75 -10.43 -20.99
CA GLU A 36 -0.96 -9.67 -19.75
C GLU A 36 -1.19 -10.55 -18.52
N THR A 37 -1.81 -11.73 -18.72
CA THR A 37 -2.06 -12.73 -17.68
C THR A 37 -0.79 -13.38 -17.14
N ASP A 38 0.29 -13.33 -17.90
CA ASP A 38 1.56 -13.96 -17.56
C ASP A 38 2.51 -12.96 -16.86
N LEU A 39 2.08 -11.71 -16.64
CA LEU A 39 2.88 -10.67 -16.03
C LEU A 39 2.70 -10.63 -14.51
N GLU A 40 3.81 -10.77 -13.80
CA GLU A 40 3.91 -10.59 -12.35
C GLU A 40 4.65 -9.30 -12.03
N PHE A 41 4.18 -8.56 -11.02
CA PHE A 41 4.89 -7.40 -10.48
C PHE A 41 5.38 -7.72 -9.06
N LYS A 42 6.69 -7.67 -8.86
CA LYS A 42 7.32 -7.96 -7.57
C LYS A 42 8.64 -7.21 -7.45
N ASP A 43 8.94 -6.72 -6.25
CA ASP A 43 10.22 -6.06 -5.93
C ASP A 43 10.62 -4.95 -6.93
N GLY A 44 9.62 -4.19 -7.41
CA GLY A 44 9.81 -3.09 -8.36
C GLY A 44 10.04 -3.51 -9.82
N LYS A 45 9.79 -4.77 -10.17
CA LYS A 45 9.99 -5.32 -11.52
C LYS A 45 8.74 -6.03 -12.03
N PHE A 46 8.56 -5.95 -13.34
CA PHE A 46 7.59 -6.72 -14.12
C PHE A 46 8.31 -7.90 -14.75
N THR A 47 7.85 -9.13 -14.50
CA THR A 47 8.47 -10.36 -15.00
C THR A 47 7.43 -11.22 -15.69
N VAL A 48 7.80 -11.86 -16.80
CA VAL A 48 6.92 -12.83 -17.48
C VAL A 48 7.10 -14.20 -16.82
N ALA A 49 6.02 -14.74 -16.27
CA ALA A 49 5.99 -16.01 -15.56
C ALA A 49 6.65 -17.14 -16.36
N GLY A 50 7.53 -17.90 -15.71
CA GLY A 50 8.25 -19.01 -16.33
C GLY A 50 9.36 -18.61 -17.30
N THR A 51 9.79 -17.35 -17.33
CA THR A 51 10.88 -16.86 -18.18
C THR A 51 11.84 -15.93 -17.41
N ASP A 52 12.99 -15.61 -18.04
CA ASP A 52 13.94 -14.62 -17.55
C ASP A 52 13.67 -13.20 -18.10
N LYS A 53 12.53 -12.98 -18.77
CA LYS A 53 12.16 -11.66 -19.29
C LYS A 53 11.65 -10.78 -18.16
N GLU A 54 12.35 -9.68 -17.89
CA GLU A 54 11.95 -8.68 -16.91
C GLU A 54 12.14 -7.24 -17.41
N LYS A 55 11.35 -6.32 -16.85
CA LYS A 55 11.49 -4.87 -16.98
C LYS A 55 11.32 -4.19 -15.63
N SER A 56 12.18 -3.22 -15.34
CA SER A 56 12.06 -2.40 -14.13
C SER A 56 10.85 -1.47 -14.22
N PHE A 57 10.31 -1.08 -13.07
CA PHE A 57 9.24 -0.09 -13.00
C PHE A 57 9.61 1.23 -13.71
N GLY A 58 10.88 1.66 -13.61
CA GLY A 58 11.38 2.87 -14.27
C GLY A 58 11.34 2.79 -15.79
N GLU A 59 11.64 1.63 -16.38
CA GLU A 59 11.53 1.43 -17.83
C GLU A 59 10.07 1.48 -18.30
N ILE A 60 9.15 0.91 -17.52
CA ILE A 60 7.71 0.96 -17.82
C ILE A 60 7.19 2.40 -17.74
N ALA A 61 7.57 3.12 -16.68
CA ALA A 61 7.21 4.53 -16.53
C ALA A 61 7.76 5.39 -17.67
N LEU A 62 9.00 5.16 -18.09
CA LEU A 62 9.58 5.87 -19.24
C LEU A 62 8.79 5.59 -20.53
N SER A 63 8.45 4.34 -20.80
CA SER A 63 7.66 3.98 -21.98
C SER A 63 6.26 4.60 -21.94
N ALA A 64 5.66 4.72 -20.75
CA ALA A 64 4.36 5.36 -20.59
C ALA A 64 4.37 6.85 -20.96
N TYR A 65 5.43 7.59 -20.61
CA TYR A 65 5.53 9.03 -20.88
C TYR A 65 6.27 9.38 -22.18
N VAL A 66 7.05 8.45 -22.73
CA VAL A 66 7.75 8.59 -24.01
C VAL A 66 7.34 7.42 -24.93
N PRO A 67 6.12 7.45 -25.49
CA PRO A 67 5.45 6.27 -26.04
C PRO A 67 5.92 5.91 -27.46
N HIS A 68 7.21 5.58 -27.62
CA HIS A 68 7.75 5.02 -28.87
C HIS A 68 7.36 3.55 -29.06
N ASN A 69 7.25 2.79 -27.96
CA ASN A 69 6.90 1.36 -27.94
C ASN A 69 5.80 1.12 -26.90
N PHE A 70 4.58 1.52 -27.24
CA PHE A 70 3.44 1.63 -26.32
C PHE A 70 2.13 1.15 -26.97
N PRO A 71 1.25 0.45 -26.23
CA PRO A 71 -0.01 -0.08 -26.75
C PRO A 71 -1.10 1.01 -26.88
N HIS A 72 -0.98 1.87 -27.89
CA HIS A 72 -1.92 2.97 -28.17
C HIS A 72 -3.35 2.49 -28.49
N ASP A 73 -3.50 1.22 -28.87
CA ASP A 73 -4.79 0.58 -29.11
C ASP A 73 -5.56 0.26 -27.82
N LYS A 74 -4.86 0.19 -26.67
CA LYS A 74 -5.43 -0.20 -25.38
C LYS A 74 -5.42 0.93 -24.34
N LEU A 75 -4.40 1.79 -24.38
CA LEU A 75 -4.15 2.77 -23.32
C LEU A 75 -3.88 4.15 -23.88
N GLU A 76 -4.24 5.16 -23.09
CA GLU A 76 -3.71 6.52 -23.25
C GLU A 76 -2.33 6.63 -22.57
N PRO A 77 -1.38 7.38 -23.17
CA PRO A 77 -0.07 7.64 -22.57
C PRO A 77 -0.14 8.21 -21.15
N GLY A 78 0.92 7.98 -20.39
CA GLY A 78 1.03 8.35 -18.97
C GLY A 78 0.82 7.17 -18.03
N LEU A 79 1.33 7.31 -16.81
CA LEU A 79 1.26 6.29 -15.76
C LEU A 79 0.73 6.92 -14.47
N GLU A 80 -0.50 7.40 -14.54
CA GLU A 80 -1.21 8.04 -13.44
C GLU A 80 -2.61 7.43 -13.28
N GLU A 81 -3.03 7.26 -12.03
CA GLU A 81 -4.34 6.72 -11.70
C GLU A 81 -4.88 7.40 -10.45
N THR A 82 -6.21 7.46 -10.35
CA THR A 82 -6.89 7.96 -9.16
C THR A 82 -7.79 6.87 -8.57
N ALA A 83 -7.90 6.86 -7.25
CA ALA A 83 -8.82 5.97 -6.55
C ALA A 83 -9.55 6.76 -5.46
N PHE A 84 -10.82 6.42 -5.30
CA PHE A 84 -11.62 6.83 -4.18
C PHE A 84 -11.99 5.57 -3.39
N TYR A 85 -11.93 5.66 -2.06
CA TYR A 85 -12.28 4.57 -1.19
C TYR A 85 -13.38 4.98 -0.22
N ASP A 86 -14.52 4.32 -0.32
CA ASP A 86 -15.60 4.40 0.64
C ASP A 86 -15.65 3.09 1.44
N PRO A 87 -15.31 3.09 2.74
CA PRO A 87 -15.34 1.90 3.56
C PRO A 87 -16.76 1.37 3.73
N LEU A 88 -16.93 0.05 3.60
CA LEU A 88 -18.20 -0.60 3.88
C LEU A 88 -18.56 -0.55 5.37
N ASN A 89 -17.56 -0.41 6.25
CA ASN A 89 -17.73 -0.35 7.70
C ASN A 89 -16.50 0.32 8.36
N PHE A 90 -16.60 0.61 9.65
CA PHE A 90 -15.46 1.05 10.46
C PHE A 90 -14.50 -0.09 10.77
N THR A 91 -13.25 0.28 11.04
CA THR A 91 -12.27 -0.59 11.71
C THR A 91 -12.38 -0.41 13.22
N TYR A 92 -12.33 -1.51 13.96
CA TYR A 92 -12.48 -1.52 15.42
C TYR A 92 -11.20 -2.08 16.05
N PRO A 93 -10.14 -1.26 16.22
CA PRO A 93 -8.94 -1.69 16.93
C PRO A 93 -9.28 -1.96 18.40
N ALA A 94 -8.52 -2.86 19.02
CA ALA A 94 -8.67 -3.22 20.42
C ALA A 94 -7.35 -3.00 21.14
N GLY A 95 -7.40 -2.81 22.46
CA GLY A 95 -6.18 -2.66 23.25
C GLY A 95 -6.47 -2.84 24.74
N THR A 96 -5.43 -3.13 25.50
CA THR A 96 -5.47 -3.28 26.95
C THR A 96 -4.26 -2.56 27.55
N HIS A 97 -4.54 -1.67 28.50
CA HIS A 97 -3.53 -0.96 29.27
C HIS A 97 -3.65 -1.40 30.73
N ILE A 98 -2.50 -1.70 31.35
CA ILE A 98 -2.38 -2.04 32.77
C ILE A 98 -1.38 -1.06 33.37
N CYS A 99 -1.79 -0.41 34.45
CA CYS A 99 -0.98 0.55 35.19
C CYS A 99 -0.82 0.05 36.62
N GLU A 100 0.42 -0.07 37.08
CA GLU A 100 0.73 -0.31 38.49
C GLU A 100 1.05 1.02 39.16
N VAL A 101 0.38 1.29 40.28
CA VAL A 101 0.55 2.52 41.04
C VAL A 101 0.83 2.24 42.50
N GLU A 102 1.73 3.02 43.09
CA GLU A 102 1.94 3.09 44.53
C GLU A 102 1.33 4.38 45.06
N ILE A 103 0.74 4.31 46.27
CA ILE A 103 0.06 5.45 46.90
C ILE A 103 0.61 5.63 48.32
N ASP A 104 1.15 6.81 48.62
CA ASP A 104 1.53 7.18 49.99
C ASP A 104 0.26 7.37 50.85
N PRO A 105 0.05 6.56 51.91
CA PRO A 105 -1.17 6.63 52.71
C PRO A 105 -1.28 7.89 53.59
N ALA A 106 -0.17 8.58 53.85
CA ALA A 106 -0.16 9.78 54.68
C ALA A 106 -0.44 11.05 53.87
N THR A 107 -0.01 11.09 52.61
CA THR A 107 -0.09 12.29 51.75
C THR A 107 -1.05 12.13 50.57
N GLY A 108 -1.37 10.90 50.18
CA GLY A 108 -2.15 10.58 48.99
C GLY A 108 -1.38 10.77 47.67
N VAL A 109 -0.06 10.99 47.73
CA VAL A 109 0.79 11.07 46.54
C VAL A 109 0.77 9.72 45.82
N VAL A 110 0.60 9.76 44.49
CA VAL A 110 0.51 8.58 43.62
C VAL A 110 1.73 8.56 42.70
N ASP A 111 2.44 7.45 42.69
CA ASP A 111 3.54 7.17 41.76
C ASP A 111 3.11 6.07 40.78
N ILE A 112 3.34 6.27 39.49
CA ILE A 112 3.19 5.23 38.47
C ILE A 112 4.51 4.45 38.44
N VAL A 113 4.47 3.20 38.88
CA VAL A 113 5.69 2.39 39.03
C VAL A 113 5.90 1.43 37.85
N ASP A 114 4.83 1.05 37.16
CA ASP A 114 4.91 0.30 35.91
C ASP A 114 3.71 0.58 34.98
N TRP A 115 3.91 0.41 33.69
CA TRP A 115 2.87 0.55 32.68
C TRP A 115 3.09 -0.42 31.52
N ALA A 116 2.10 -1.28 31.28
CA ALA A 116 2.05 -2.14 30.11
C ALA A 116 0.88 -1.74 29.20
N ALA A 117 1.13 -1.64 27.90
CA ALA A 117 0.11 -1.43 26.88
C ALA A 117 0.24 -2.50 25.79
N CYS A 118 -0.89 -3.07 25.39
CA CYS A 118 -1.00 -4.00 24.28
C CYS A 118 -2.12 -3.50 23.38
N ASP A 119 -1.79 -3.12 22.15
CA ASP A 119 -2.74 -2.66 21.14
C ASP A 119 -2.75 -3.62 19.95
N ASP A 120 -3.95 -3.96 19.50
CA ASP A 120 -4.26 -4.69 18.27
C ASP A 120 -4.91 -3.72 17.28
N PHE A 121 -4.10 -3.26 16.33
CA PHE A 121 -4.52 -2.40 15.22
C PHE A 121 -4.78 -3.19 13.93
N GLY A 122 -4.75 -4.52 13.97
CA GLY A 122 -4.75 -5.36 12.77
C GLY A 122 -3.39 -5.34 12.06
N ASN A 123 -3.37 -5.04 10.77
CA ASN A 123 -2.13 -5.00 10.00
C ASN A 123 -1.36 -3.71 10.27
N LEU A 124 -0.15 -3.85 10.81
CA LEU A 124 0.81 -2.76 10.94
C LEU A 124 1.59 -2.64 9.63
N SER A 125 1.13 -1.75 8.76
CA SER A 125 1.88 -1.37 7.56
C SER A 125 3.09 -0.50 7.93
N ILE A 126 4.22 -0.75 7.27
CA ILE A 126 5.46 0.04 7.37
C ILE A 126 5.73 0.85 6.10
N LEU A 127 4.69 1.23 5.36
CA LEU A 127 4.85 2.18 4.25
C LEU A 127 5.53 3.46 4.74
#